data_AF-A0AAW0Y531-F1
#
_entry.id   AF-A0AAW0Y531-F1
#
_cell.length_a   1.000
_cell.length_b   1.000
_cell.length_c   1.000
_cell.angle_alpha   90.00
_cell.angle_beta   90.00
_cell.angle_gamma   90.00
#
_symmetry.space_group_name_H-M   'P 1'
#
loop_
_entity.id
_entity.type
_entity.pdbx_description
1 polymer ?
#
loop_
_entity_poly.entity_id
_entity_poly.type
_entity_poly.pdbx_seq_one_letter_code
_entity_poly.pdbx_strand_id
1 'polypeptide(L)'
;MWISFLIPKIEDGNNFGVSIQEETLGEIRTVESEAASFFDQISRYYMTRAKLVSKVAKYPHIDDYRRTVVELDEKEYLSLRITLSEIRNHYATLHDMITKNMEKIKKPRSTNSIEAMY
;
A
#
# COMPACT_ATOMS: atom_id res chain seq x y z
N MET A 1 -3.90 5.32 11.50
CA MET A 1 -4.43 6.09 12.64
C MET A 1 -3.97 5.59 14.00
N TRP A 2 -4.16 4.32 14.36
CA TRP A 2 -3.78 3.79 15.70
C TRP A 2 -2.35 4.16 16.13
N ILE A 3 -1.33 3.86 15.31
CA ILE A 3 0.07 4.19 15.61
C ILE A 3 0.28 5.71 15.76
N SER A 4 -0.36 6.52 14.93
CA SER A 4 -0.24 7.98 14.99
C SER A 4 -0.69 8.54 16.35
N PHE A 5 -1.68 7.93 16.99
CA PHE A 5 -2.14 8.32 18.32
C PHE A 5 -1.24 7.83 19.46
N LEU A 6 -0.33 6.88 19.18
CA LEU A 6 0.65 6.38 20.15
C LEU A 6 1.97 7.16 20.11
N ILE A 7 2.16 8.06 19.14
CA ILE A 7 3.35 8.91 19.06
C ILE A 7 3.33 9.89 20.24
N PRO A 8 4.34 9.87 21.13
CA PRO A 8 4.38 10.72 22.31
C PRO A 8 4.75 12.15 21.96
N LYS A 9 4.64 13.05 22.95
CA LYS A 9 5.14 14.44 22.83
C LYS A 9 6.62 14.43 22.41
N ILE A 10 7.02 15.37 21.55
CA ILE A 10 8.42 15.55 21.14
C ILE A 10 9.28 15.95 22.36
N GLU A 11 10.39 15.26 22.56
CA GLU A 11 11.35 15.48 23.65
C GLU A 11 12.78 15.27 23.12
N ASP A 12 13.77 15.85 23.81
CA ASP A 12 15.18 15.65 23.49
C ASP A 12 15.67 14.32 24.10
N GLY A 13 16.26 13.46 23.27
CA GLY A 13 16.72 12.12 23.66
C GLY A 13 15.63 11.03 23.74
N ASN A 14 16.08 9.77 23.89
CA ASN A 14 15.23 8.57 23.98
C ASN A 14 14.22 8.38 22.82
N ASN A 15 14.57 8.81 21.61
CA ASN A 15 13.66 8.81 20.45
C ASN A 15 13.75 7.55 19.57
N PHE A 16 14.53 6.52 19.96
CA PHE A 16 14.66 5.29 19.18
C PHE A 16 13.33 4.54 19.00
N GLY A 17 12.48 4.45 20.03
CA GLY A 17 11.16 3.84 19.85
C GLY A 17 10.21 4.72 19.05
N VAL A 18 10.39 6.04 19.06
CA VAL A 18 9.62 6.97 18.24
C VAL A 18 9.99 6.80 16.77
N SER A 19 11.27 6.63 16.43
CA SER A 19 11.68 6.34 15.05
C SER A 19 11.11 5.02 14.53
N ILE A 20 10.98 3.99 15.38
CA ILE A 20 10.29 2.73 15.02
C ILE A 20 8.81 2.99 14.71
N GLN A 21 8.12 3.83 15.49
CA GLN A 21 6.73 4.22 15.20
C GLN A 21 6.62 4.96 13.88
N GLU A 22 7.54 5.89 13.60
CA GLU A 22 7.58 6.66 12.36
C GLU A 22 7.85 5.78 11.14
N GLU A 23 8.80 4.85 11.22
CA GLU A 23 9.09 3.88 10.17
C GLU A 23 7.89 2.97 9.89
N THR A 24 7.29 2.41 10.94
CA THR A 24 6.09 1.56 10.82
C THR A 24 4.92 2.34 10.20
N LEU A 25 4.72 3.60 10.60
CA LEU A 25 3.69 4.46 10.04
C LEU A 25 3.99 4.84 8.59
N GLY A 26 5.26 5.03 8.23
CA GLY A 26 5.71 5.25 6.87
C GLY A 26 5.33 4.11 5.95
N GLU A 27 5.65 2.88 6.35
CA GLU A 27 5.32 1.68 5.57
C GLU A 27 3.80 1.48 5.41
N ILE A 28 3.02 1.73 6.47
CA ILE A 28 1.54 1.70 6.38
C ILE A 28 1.03 2.71 5.34
N ARG A 29 1.61 3.92 5.28
CA ARG A 29 1.23 4.95 4.29
C ARG A 29 1.64 4.56 2.88
N THR A 30 2.79 3.92 2.71
CA THR A 30 3.22 3.37 1.41
C THR A 30 2.19 2.36 0.91
N VAL A 31 1.83 1.37 1.73
CA VAL A 31 0.82 0.36 1.39
C VAL A 31 -0.54 0.99 1.08
N GLU A 32 -0.96 2.02 1.84
CA GLU A 32 -2.19 2.76 1.60
C GLU A 32 -2.19 3.46 0.22
N SER A 33 -1.08 4.12 -0.12
CA SER A 33 -0.90 4.78 -1.42
C SER A 33 -0.94 3.79 -2.59
N GLU A 34 -0.26 2.64 -2.45
CA GLU A 34 -0.27 1.60 -3.46
C GLU A 34 -1.67 0.99 -3.63
N ALA A 35 -2.38 0.75 -2.53
CA ALA A 35 -3.77 0.27 -2.57
C ALA A 35 -4.68 1.26 -3.31
N ALA A 36 -4.53 2.57 -3.08
CA ALA A 36 -5.27 3.59 -3.83
C ALA A 36 -4.97 3.54 -5.34
N SER A 37 -3.72 3.27 -5.71
CA SER A 37 -3.32 3.16 -7.13
C SER A 37 -3.97 1.97 -7.84
N PHE A 38 -4.24 0.87 -7.13
CA PHE A 38 -4.94 -0.30 -7.67
C PHE A 38 -6.40 0.03 -8.04
N PHE A 39 -7.10 0.83 -7.23
CA PHE A 39 -8.46 1.29 -7.56
C PHE A 39 -8.50 2.16 -8.82
N ASP A 40 -7.51 3.04 -8.99
CA ASP A 40 -7.40 3.89 -10.17
C ASP A 40 -7.08 3.06 -11.44
N GLN A 41 -6.32 1.97 -11.31
CA GLN A 41 -6.04 1.07 -12.43
C GLN A 41 -7.32 0.44 -13.00
N ILE A 42 -8.26 0.02 -12.15
CA ILE A 42 -9.54 -0.55 -12.58
C ILE A 42 -10.30 0.45 -13.46
N SER A 43 -10.40 1.71 -13.02
CA SER A 43 -11.07 2.77 -13.78
C SER A 43 -10.38 3.05 -15.12
N ARG A 44 -9.04 3.08 -15.13
CA ARG A 44 -8.25 3.26 -16.35
C ARG A 44 -8.45 2.14 -17.37
N TYR A 45 -8.57 0.88 -16.92
CA TYR A 45 -8.86 -0.24 -17.82
C TYR A 45 -10.15 0.01 -18.59
N TYR A 46 -11.26 0.33 -17.90
CA TYR A 46 -12.55 0.59 -18.55
C TYR A 46 -12.47 1.75 -19.54
N MET A 47 -11.86 2.87 -19.15
CA MET A 47 -11.69 4.03 -20.03
C MET A 47 -10.86 3.70 -21.28
N THR A 48 -9.78 2.94 -21.11
CA THR A 48 -8.87 2.56 -22.22
C THR A 48 -9.55 1.58 -23.15
N ARG A 49 -10.22 0.57 -22.60
CA ARG A 49 -10.98 -0.42 -23.36
C ARG A 49 -12.09 0.23 -24.17
N ALA A 50 -12.86 1.15 -23.57
CA ALA A 50 -13.92 1.88 -24.27
C ALA A 50 -13.37 2.64 -25.49
N LYS A 51 -12.23 3.34 -25.33
CA LYS A 51 -11.57 4.05 -26.44
C LYS A 51 -11.13 3.10 -27.56
N LEU A 52 -10.58 1.94 -27.22
CA LEU A 52 -10.15 0.94 -28.20
C LEU A 52 -11.36 0.34 -28.94
N VAL A 53 -12.44 0.01 -28.24
CA VAL A 53 -13.67 -0.49 -28.85
C VAL A 53 -14.27 0.54 -29.80
N SER A 54 -14.23 1.84 -29.47
CA SER A 54 -14.63 2.90 -30.41
C SER A 54 -13.76 2.93 -31.67
N LYS A 55 -12.46 2.61 -31.58
CA LYS A 55 -11.58 2.49 -32.76
C LYS A 55 -11.93 1.28 -33.62
N VAL A 56 -12.25 0.14 -33.00
CA VAL A 56 -12.74 -1.05 -33.72
C VAL A 56 -14.00 -0.72 -34.54
N ALA A 57 -14.95 -0.01 -33.92
CA ALA A 57 -16.18 0.40 -34.60
C ALA A 57 -15.92 1.40 -35.74
N LYS A 58 -15.01 2.36 -35.54
CA LYS A 58 -14.69 3.40 -36.53
C LYS A 58 -13.84 2.89 -37.70
N TYR A 59 -12.98 1.89 -37.46
CA TYR A 59 -12.04 1.34 -38.43
C TYR A 59 -12.14 -0.19 -38.49
N PRO A 60 -13.26 -0.74 -39.00
CA PRO A 60 -13.53 -2.17 -38.92
C PRO A 60 -12.59 -3.05 -39.77
N HIS A 61 -11.86 -2.45 -40.71
CA HIS A 61 -10.89 -3.10 -41.60
C HIS A 61 -9.47 -3.19 -41.01
N ILE A 62 -9.23 -2.61 -39.82
CA ILE A 62 -7.94 -2.66 -39.14
C ILE A 62 -8.04 -3.67 -37.99
N ASP A 63 -7.55 -4.88 -38.24
CA ASP A 63 -7.64 -5.99 -37.29
C ASP A 63 -6.79 -5.77 -36.02
N ASP A 64 -5.74 -4.95 -36.09
CA ASP A 64 -4.91 -4.61 -34.94
C ASP A 64 -5.71 -3.98 -33.79
N TYR A 65 -6.76 -3.21 -34.09
CA TYR A 65 -7.62 -2.68 -33.02
C TYR A 65 -8.38 -3.78 -32.29
N ARG A 66 -8.82 -4.84 -32.99
CA ARG A 66 -9.47 -5.99 -32.37
C ARG A 66 -8.47 -6.79 -31.54
N ARG A 67 -7.26 -7.02 -32.08
CA ARG A 67 -6.18 -7.70 -31.35
C ARG A 67 -5.81 -6.93 -30.09
N THR A 68 -5.69 -5.61 -30.16
CA THR A 68 -5.32 -4.77 -29.01
C THR A 68 -6.36 -4.83 -27.88
N VAL A 69 -7.66 -4.98 -28.18
CA VAL A 69 -8.68 -5.19 -27.14
C VAL A 69 -8.45 -6.51 -26.40
N VAL A 70 -8.14 -7.58 -27.15
CA VAL A 70 -7.85 -8.90 -26.55
C VAL A 70 -6.59 -8.83 -25.67
N GLU A 71 -5.51 -8.23 -26.18
CA GLU A 71 -4.26 -8.04 -25.41
C GLU A 71 -4.48 -7.20 -24.14
N LEU A 72 -5.31 -6.15 -24.21
CA LEU A 72 -5.66 -5.35 -23.04
C LEU A 72 -6.41 -6.19 -22.00
N ASP A 73 -7.38 -7.00 -22.42
CA ASP A 73 -8.18 -7.85 -21.54
C ASP A 73 -7.31 -8.94 -20.88
N GLU A 74 -6.41 -9.57 -21.61
CA GLU A 74 -5.45 -10.56 -21.08
C GLU A 74 -4.46 -9.92 -20.08
N LYS A 75 -3.92 -8.74 -20.43
CA LYS A 75 -3.06 -7.97 -19.52
C LYS A 75 -3.79 -7.61 -18.24
N GLU A 76 -5.04 -7.18 -18.31
CA GLU A 76 -5.82 -6.78 -17.13
C GLU A 76 -6.07 -7.98 -16.20
N TYR A 77 -6.41 -9.13 -16.76
CA TYR A 77 -6.56 -10.37 -15.98
C TYR A 77 -5.29 -10.71 -15.19
N LEU A 78 -4.12 -10.68 -15.84
CA LEU A 78 -2.84 -10.92 -15.17
C LEU A 78 -2.54 -9.85 -14.12
N SER A 79 -2.82 -8.59 -14.44
CA SER A 79 -2.61 -7.46 -13.53
C SER A 79 -3.44 -7.62 -12.25
N LEU A 80 -4.73 -7.94 -12.36
CA LEU A 80 -5.61 -8.18 -11.21
C LEU A 80 -5.13 -9.35 -10.34
N ARG A 81 -4.62 -10.42 -10.94
CA ARG A 81 -4.04 -11.55 -10.20
C ARG A 81 -2.79 -11.17 -9.41
N ILE A 82 -1.93 -10.34 -9.99
CA ILE A 82 -0.74 -9.81 -9.31
C ILE A 82 -1.18 -8.89 -8.18
N THR A 83 -2.11 -7.96 -8.42
CA THR A 83 -2.67 -7.08 -7.39
C THR A 83 -3.23 -7.85 -6.18
N LEU A 84 -3.95 -8.95 -6.39
CA LEU A 84 -4.43 -9.81 -5.30
C LEU A 84 -3.28 -10.41 -4.49
N SER A 85 -2.19 -10.80 -5.16
CA SER A 85 -0.99 -11.31 -4.51
C SER A 85 -0.30 -10.23 -3.69
N GLU A 86 -0.21 -9.00 -4.22
CA GLU A 86 0.36 -7.85 -3.49
C GLU A 86 -0.46 -7.48 -2.27
N ILE A 87 -1.80 -7.44 -2.37
CA ILE A 87 -2.66 -7.20 -1.20
C ILE A 87 -2.38 -8.22 -0.09
N ARG A 88 -2.30 -9.51 -0.42
CA ARG A 88 -1.95 -10.56 0.54
C ARG A 88 -0.56 -10.32 1.14
N ASN A 89 0.42 -9.99 0.31
CA ASN A 89 1.79 -9.75 0.75
C ASN A 89 1.86 -8.55 1.70
N HIS A 90 1.18 -7.43 1.37
CA HIS A 90 1.07 -6.25 2.22
C HIS A 90 0.49 -6.57 3.60
N TYR A 91 -0.58 -7.37 3.68
CA TYR A 91 -1.09 -7.81 4.97
C TYR A 91 -0.07 -8.62 5.77
N ALA A 92 0.64 -9.54 5.11
CA ALA A 92 1.65 -10.38 5.76
C ALA A 92 2.84 -9.55 6.27
N THR A 93 3.38 -8.63 5.45
CA THR A 93 4.53 -7.80 5.80
C THR A 93 4.18 -6.77 6.88
N LEU A 94 3.03 -6.10 6.77
CA LEU A 94 2.56 -5.18 7.81
C LEU A 94 2.34 -5.92 9.13
N HIS A 95 1.70 -7.09 9.09
CA HIS A 95 1.49 -7.90 10.30
C HIS A 95 2.82 -8.30 10.94
N ASP A 96 3.79 -8.79 10.17
CA ASP A 96 5.11 -9.18 10.64
C ASP A 96 5.85 -7.99 11.29
N MET A 97 5.94 -6.86 10.59
CA MET A 97 6.61 -5.65 11.06
C MET A 97 5.96 -5.12 12.34
N ILE A 98 4.63 -5.02 12.38
CA ILE A 98 3.90 -4.52 13.56
C ILE A 98 4.08 -5.46 14.75
N THR A 99 4.00 -6.78 14.51
CA THR A 99 4.09 -7.76 15.60
C THR A 99 5.49 -7.78 16.20
N LYS A 100 6.55 -7.75 15.38
CA LYS A 100 7.94 -7.70 15.85
C LYS A 100 8.24 -6.44 16.67
N ASN A 101 7.61 -5.32 16.32
CA ASN A 101 7.87 -4.02 16.94
C ASN A 101 6.82 -3.61 17.98
N MET A 102 5.89 -4.49 18.34
CA MET A 102 4.70 -4.18 19.14
C MET A 102 5.00 -3.45 20.47
N GLU A 103 6.05 -3.88 21.19
CA GLU A 103 6.45 -3.27 22.45
C GLU A 103 6.88 -1.81 22.27
N LYS A 104 7.72 -1.53 21.26
CA LYS A 104 8.18 -0.18 20.94
C LYS A 104 7.09 0.69 20.34
N ILE A 105 6.15 0.10 19.59
CA ILE A 105 4.97 0.80 19.09
C ILE A 105 4.06 1.27 20.25
N LYS A 106 3.86 0.44 21.27
CA LYS A 106 3.02 0.78 22.42
C LYS A 106 3.72 1.66 23.45
N LYS A 107 5.01 1.43 23.68
CA LYS A 107 5.86 2.10 24.69
C LYS A 107 7.19 2.52 24.04
N PRO A 108 7.21 3.60 23.26
CA PRO A 108 8.39 4.01 22.50
C PRO A 108 9.54 4.51 23.37
N ARG A 109 9.22 5.09 24.54
CA ARG A 109 10.22 5.53 25.53
C ARG A 109 10.26 4.54 26.69
N SER A 110 11.46 4.07 27.02
CA SER A 110 11.68 3.41 28.31
C SER A 110 11.51 4.42 29.44
N THR A 111 10.71 4.08 30.44
CA THR A 111 10.68 4.78 31.72
C THR A 111 11.99 4.49 32.47
N ASN A 112 13.08 5.18 32.11
CA ASN A 112 14.28 5.23 32.94
C ASN A 112 14.13 6.32 34.01
N SER A 113 13.02 6.31 34.73
CA SER A 113 12.71 7.32 35.74
C SER A 113 12.25 6.65 37.05
N ILE A 114 13.19 6.55 37.99
CA ILE A 114 12.94 6.65 39.45
C ILE A 114 12.34 5.41 40.15
N GLU A 115 12.72 4.18 39.79
CA GLU A 115 12.45 2.99 40.64
C GLU A 115 13.72 2.31 41.18
N ALA A 116 14.92 2.75 40.78
CA ALA A 116 16.18 2.21 41.28
C ALA A 116 16.76 2.98 42.50
N MET A 117 15.97 3.85 43.14
CA MET A 117 16.40 4.66 44.29
C MET A 117 15.39 4.66 45.47
N TYR A 118 14.76 3.51 45.74
CA TYR A 118 14.17 3.22 47.04
C TYR A 118 14.41 1.77 47.42
#